data_AF-A0A6A3ATC0-F1
#
_entry.id   AF-A0A6A3ATC0-F1
#
_cell.length_a   1.000
_cell.length_b   1.000
_cell.length_c   1.000
_cell.angle_alpha   90.00
_cell.angle_beta   90.00
_cell.angle_gamma   90.00
#
_symmetry.space_group_name_H-M   'P 1'
#
loop_
_entity.id
_entity.type
_entity.pdbx_description
1 polymer ?
#
loop_
_entity_poly.entity_id
_entity_poly.type
_entity_poly.pdbx_seq_one_letter_code
_entity_poly.pdbx_strand_id
1 'polypeptide(L)'
;MLLVLLSMSNKADASPQVPCYFIFGDSLSDNGNNNNLPTLAKVNYLPYGNDFPQGPTGRFSDGRNMHDFIAELLGFEDYIPAFANSGGKDIFNGVNYASGSAGIRNETGRHLVNLKNYHK
;
A
#
# COMPACT_ATOMS: atom_id res chain seq x y z
N MET A 1 37.34 -4.80 -26.40
CA MET A 1 36.12 -5.16 -27.15
C MET A 1 35.01 -5.34 -26.13
N LEU A 2 34.23 -4.28 -25.87
CA LEU A 2 33.24 -4.23 -24.79
C LEU A 2 31.90 -4.75 -25.34
N LEU A 3 31.41 -5.88 -24.81
CA LEU A 3 30.09 -6.41 -25.17
C LEU A 3 29.01 -5.60 -24.46
N VAL A 4 28.26 -4.80 -25.22
CA VAL A 4 27.03 -4.15 -24.74
C VAL A 4 25.89 -5.13 -24.93
N LEU A 5 25.39 -5.71 -23.84
CA LEU A 5 24.14 -6.48 -23.84
C LEU A 5 22.98 -5.48 -23.88
N LEU A 6 22.46 -5.22 -25.08
CA LEU A 6 21.17 -4.58 -25.26
C LEU A 6 20.08 -5.56 -24.80
N SER A 7 19.68 -5.46 -23.53
CA SER A 7 18.44 -6.07 -23.08
C SER A 7 17.29 -5.33 -23.78
N MET A 8 16.70 -5.96 -24.79
CA MET A 8 15.42 -5.55 -25.35
C MET A 8 14.37 -5.79 -24.26
N SER A 9 14.21 -4.83 -23.36
CA SER A 9 13.02 -4.77 -22.51
C SER A 9 11.87 -4.46 -23.45
N ASN A 10 11.18 -5.51 -23.91
CA ASN A 10 9.82 -5.39 -24.42
C ASN A 10 8.97 -4.89 -23.25
N LYS A 11 9.00 -3.58 -22.99
CA LYS A 11 7.92 -2.93 -22.25
C LYS A 11 6.73 -3.00 -23.20
N ALA A 12 5.95 -4.07 -23.09
CA ALA A 12 4.59 -4.04 -23.57
C ALA A 12 3.97 -2.83 -22.86
N ASP A 13 3.59 -1.81 -23.64
CA ASP A 13 2.84 -0.66 -23.15
C ASP A 13 1.43 -1.13 -22.81
N ALA A 14 1.32 -1.92 -21.75
CA ALA A 14 0.06 -2.36 -21.19
C ALA A 14 -0.42 -1.24 -20.28
N SER A 15 -1.02 -0.21 -20.89
CA SER A 15 -1.70 0.82 -20.13
C SER A 15 -2.67 0.17 -19.13
N PRO A 16 -2.75 0.64 -17.88
CA PRO A 16 -3.70 0.10 -16.92
C PRO A 16 -5.12 0.07 -17.51
N GLN A 17 -5.86 -1.00 -17.22
CA GLN A 17 -7.25 -1.17 -17.70
C GLN A 17 -8.19 -0.07 -17.18
N VAL A 18 -7.81 0.59 -16.08
CA VAL A 18 -8.51 1.71 -15.48
C VAL A 18 -7.54 2.87 -15.23
N PRO A 19 -7.96 4.14 -15.35
CA PRO A 19 -7.06 5.28 -15.19
C PRO A 19 -6.56 5.46 -13.75
N CYS A 20 -7.25 4.88 -12.77
CA CYS A 20 -6.91 4.98 -11.35
C CYS A 20 -7.49 3.82 -10.55
N TYR A 21 -6.86 3.50 -9.43
CA TYR A 21 -7.35 2.51 -8.49
C TYR A 21 -7.26 3.01 -7.04
N PHE A 22 -8.42 3.29 -6.44
CA PHE A 22 -8.52 3.76 -5.05
C PHE A 22 -8.93 2.61 -4.13
N ILE A 23 -8.22 2.49 -3.02
CA ILE A 23 -8.43 1.39 -2.07
C ILE A 23 -8.87 1.96 -0.73
N PHE A 24 -9.93 1.38 -0.16
CA PHE A 24 -10.42 1.71 1.17
C PHE A 24 -10.61 0.41 1.93
N GLY A 25 -10.39 0.44 3.25
CA GLY A 25 -10.54 -0.75 4.06
C GLY A 25 -9.82 -0.66 5.40
N ASP A 26 -9.55 -1.82 5.95
CA ASP A 26 -8.89 -2.01 7.23
C ASP A 26 -7.48 -2.62 7.06
N SER A 27 -7.02 -3.38 8.05
CA SER A 27 -5.78 -4.16 8.02
C SER A 27 -5.59 -5.03 6.78
N LEU A 28 -6.66 -5.63 6.24
CA LEU A 28 -6.56 -6.51 5.07
C LEU A 28 -6.15 -5.75 3.80
N SER A 29 -6.39 -4.43 3.79
CA SER A 29 -6.14 -3.56 2.66
C SER A 29 -4.98 -2.60 2.89
N ASP A 30 -4.63 -2.30 4.15
CA ASP A 30 -3.55 -1.36 4.48
C ASP A 30 -2.20 -1.85 3.94
N ASN A 31 -1.42 -0.91 3.42
CA ASN A 31 -0.09 -1.14 2.88
C ASN A 31 0.96 -0.17 3.44
N GLY A 32 0.67 0.50 4.57
CA GLY A 32 1.62 1.33 5.29
C GLY A 32 1.09 2.68 5.76
N ASN A 33 -0.22 2.95 5.68
CA ASN A 33 -0.78 4.22 6.16
C ASN A 33 -0.56 4.45 7.65
N ASN A 34 -0.48 3.37 8.43
CA ASN A 34 -0.33 3.45 9.88
C ASN A 34 1.12 3.58 10.37
N ASN A 35 2.12 3.47 9.48
CA ASN A 35 3.54 3.38 9.87
C ASN A 35 4.02 4.58 10.70
N ASN A 36 3.56 5.77 10.34
CA ASN A 36 3.96 7.04 10.99
C ASN A 36 2.92 7.55 12.00
N LEU A 37 1.86 6.79 12.26
CA LEU A 37 0.83 7.17 13.22
C LEU A 37 1.18 6.67 14.64
N PRO A 38 0.78 7.41 15.69
CA PRO A 38 0.85 6.96 17.08
C PRO A 38 -0.26 5.95 17.39
N THR A 39 -0.20 4.77 16.74
CA THR A 39 -1.16 3.67 16.83
C THR A 39 -0.45 2.35 17.09
N LEU A 40 -1.14 1.43 17.78
CA LEU A 40 -0.75 0.02 17.91
C LEU A 40 -1.12 -0.78 16.66
N ALA A 41 -2.01 -0.28 15.81
CA ALA A 41 -2.44 -0.96 14.58
C ALA A 41 -1.45 -0.72 13.42
N LYS A 42 -0.18 -1.04 13.61
CA LYS A 42 0.84 -0.99 12.56
C LYS A 42 1.69 -2.24 12.57
N VAL A 43 2.24 -2.59 11.42
CA VAL A 43 2.96 -3.85 11.20
C VAL A 43 4.19 -3.66 10.30
N ASN A 44 4.86 -2.52 10.43
CA ASN A 44 6.13 -2.25 9.76
C ASN A 44 7.33 -2.86 10.52
N TYR A 45 7.19 -4.13 10.90
CA TYR A 45 8.20 -4.92 11.62
C TYR A 45 8.04 -6.42 11.33
N LEU A 46 9.09 -7.22 11.52
CA LEU A 46 9.05 -8.66 11.31
C LEU A 46 8.08 -9.36 12.29
N PRO A 47 7.36 -10.42 11.87
CA PRO A 47 7.56 -11.20 10.63
C PRO A 47 6.91 -10.59 9.37
N TYR A 48 6.10 -9.55 9.50
CA TYR A 48 5.41 -8.93 8.36
C TYR A 48 6.40 -8.41 7.32
N GLY A 49 6.08 -8.63 6.04
CA GLY A 49 6.94 -8.27 4.93
C GLY A 49 8.19 -9.14 4.74
N ASN A 50 8.33 -10.28 5.43
CA ASN A 50 9.48 -11.19 5.25
C ASN A 50 9.63 -11.68 3.79
N ASP A 51 8.52 -11.91 3.11
CA ASP A 51 8.45 -12.37 1.72
C ASP A 51 8.17 -11.22 0.74
N PHE A 52 8.12 -9.97 1.22
CA PHE A 52 7.92 -8.79 0.40
C PHE A 52 9.27 -8.18 0.01
N PRO A 53 9.54 -7.86 -1.28
CA PRO A 53 10.86 -7.39 -1.71
C PRO A 53 11.36 -6.13 -0.99
N GLN A 54 10.45 -5.24 -0.56
CA GLN A 54 10.75 -4.01 0.17
C GLN A 54 10.77 -4.20 1.70
N GLY A 55 10.60 -5.43 2.20
CA GLY A 55 10.53 -5.73 3.61
C GLY A 55 9.21 -5.31 4.29
N PRO A 56 9.23 -5.03 5.61
CA PRO A 56 8.05 -4.66 6.39
C PRO A 56 7.44 -3.30 6.00
N THR A 57 6.62 -3.28 4.95
CA THR A 57 6.00 -2.05 4.42
C THR A 57 4.77 -1.58 5.20
N GLY A 58 4.24 -2.40 6.11
CA GLY A 58 2.97 -2.13 6.81
C GLY A 58 1.75 -2.83 6.21
N ARG A 59 1.97 -3.76 5.26
CA ARG A 59 0.97 -4.77 4.89
C ARG A 59 0.81 -5.78 6.02
N PHE A 60 -0.42 -6.12 6.38
CA PHE A 60 -0.73 -7.14 7.39
C PHE A 60 -0.58 -8.56 6.84
N SER A 61 0.57 -8.81 6.20
CA SER A 61 0.96 -10.07 5.56
C SER A 61 2.49 -10.16 5.48
N ASP A 62 3.02 -11.37 5.30
CA ASP A 62 4.45 -11.57 5.05
C ASP A 62 4.87 -11.10 3.64
N GLY A 63 3.92 -11.02 2.71
CA GLY A 63 4.16 -10.60 1.33
C GLY A 63 3.12 -9.60 0.82
N ARG A 64 2.69 -9.81 -0.43
CA ARG A 64 1.63 -9.04 -1.10
C ARG A 64 0.27 -9.21 -0.41
N ASN A 65 -0.55 -8.16 -0.41
CA ASN A 65 -1.96 -8.23 -0.05
C ASN A 65 -2.85 -8.39 -1.30
N MET A 66 -4.16 -8.56 -1.12
CA MET A 66 -5.11 -8.75 -2.23
C MET A 66 -5.03 -7.63 -3.28
N HIS A 67 -4.85 -6.38 -2.85
CA HIS A 67 -4.84 -5.24 -3.76
C HIS A 67 -3.60 -5.17 -4.64
N ASP A 68 -2.46 -5.69 -4.17
CA ASP A 68 -1.26 -5.81 -5.00
C ASP A 68 -1.49 -6.74 -6.19
N PHE A 69 -2.18 -7.87 -5.98
CA PHE A 69 -2.56 -8.77 -7.07
C PHE A 69 -3.57 -8.12 -8.03
N ILE A 70 -4.54 -7.37 -7.51
CA ILE A 70 -5.51 -6.65 -8.36
C ILE A 70 -4.80 -5.57 -9.18
N ALA A 71 -3.85 -4.82 -8.61
CA ALA A 71 -3.09 -3.80 -9.33
C ALA A 71 -2.29 -4.42 -10.50
N GLU A 72 -1.64 -5.56 -10.26
CA GLU A 72 -0.95 -6.33 -11.30
C GLU A 72 -1.92 -6.78 -12.41
N LEU A 73 -3.08 -7.35 -12.04
CA LEU A 73 -4.10 -7.79 -13.00
C LEU A 73 -4.71 -6.63 -13.81
N LEU A 74 -4.81 -5.44 -13.21
CA LEU A 74 -5.25 -4.21 -13.88
C LEU A 74 -4.17 -3.59 -14.75
N GLY A 75 -2.92 -4.08 -14.72
CA GLY A 75 -1.83 -3.58 -15.56
C GLY A 75 -1.11 -2.35 -15.01
N PHE A 76 -1.17 -2.08 -13.70
CA PHE A 76 -0.32 -1.05 -13.09
C PHE A 76 1.14 -1.52 -13.02
N GLU A 77 2.09 -0.64 -13.37
CA GLU A 77 3.53 -0.95 -13.31
C GLU A 77 4.03 -1.10 -11.87
N ASP A 78 3.47 -0.31 -10.95
CA ASP A 78 3.83 -0.26 -9.54
C ASP A 78 2.64 -0.61 -8.63
N TYR A 79 2.93 -0.98 -7.38
CA TYR A 79 1.90 -1.11 -6.35
C TYR A 79 1.24 0.24 -6.05
N ILE A 80 -0.07 0.23 -5.80
CA ILE A 80 -0.81 1.43 -5.41
C ILE A 80 -0.24 1.97 -4.08
N PRO A 81 0.21 3.22 -4.00
CA PRO A 81 0.91 3.72 -2.82
C PRO A 81 -0.04 3.98 -1.65
N ALA A 82 0.48 3.89 -0.42
CA ALA A 82 -0.22 4.32 0.78
C ALA A 82 -0.43 5.84 0.74
N PHE A 83 -1.65 6.32 1.01
CA PHE A 83 -1.97 7.74 1.04
C PHE A 83 -1.02 8.55 1.95
N ALA A 84 -0.59 7.98 3.07
CA ALA A 84 0.34 8.63 4.00
C ALA A 84 1.71 8.97 3.38
N ASN A 85 2.07 8.32 2.28
CA ASN A 85 3.33 8.53 1.54
C ASN A 85 3.08 9.16 0.15
N SER A 86 1.85 9.55 -0.16
CA SER A 86 1.47 10.12 -1.46
C SER A 86 1.19 11.62 -1.37
N GLY A 87 1.41 12.33 -2.47
CA GLY A 87 1.09 13.75 -2.56
C GLY A 87 0.93 14.21 -4.00
N GLY A 88 0.30 15.38 -4.18
CA GLY A 88 0.19 16.03 -5.48
C GLY A 88 -0.45 15.13 -6.53
N LYS A 89 0.32 14.79 -7.58
CA LYS A 89 -0.20 14.09 -8.76
C LYS A 89 -0.51 12.61 -8.52
N ASP A 90 0.13 11.97 -7.55
CA ASP A 90 -0.04 10.54 -7.28
C ASP A 90 -1.48 10.20 -6.89
N ILE A 91 -2.16 11.14 -6.23
CA ILE A 91 -3.56 11.02 -5.82
C ILE A 91 -4.49 10.83 -7.04
N PHE A 92 -4.18 11.44 -8.19
CA PHE A 92 -5.01 11.32 -9.38
C PHE A 92 -4.92 9.94 -10.05
N ASN A 93 -3.86 9.18 -9.79
CA ASN A 93 -3.64 7.85 -10.36
C ASN A 93 -4.15 6.72 -9.45
N GLY A 94 -4.70 7.05 -8.28
CA GLY A 94 -5.18 6.09 -7.29
C GLY A 94 -4.22 5.90 -6.13
N VAL A 95 -4.76 5.90 -4.91
CA VAL A 95 -4.01 5.70 -3.67
C VAL A 95 -4.80 4.82 -2.71
N ASN A 96 -4.09 4.23 -1.76
CA ASN A 96 -4.66 3.39 -0.73
C ASN A 96 -4.93 4.20 0.54
N TYR A 97 -6.19 4.28 0.95
CA TYR A 97 -6.67 4.95 2.15
C TYR A 97 -6.99 3.99 3.31
N ALA A 98 -6.77 2.68 3.13
CA ALA A 98 -7.03 1.70 4.16
C ALA A 98 -6.15 1.90 5.40
N SER A 99 -6.63 1.50 6.57
CA SER A 99 -5.90 1.66 7.83
C SER A 99 -6.16 0.48 8.75
N GLY A 100 -5.10 -0.08 9.34
CA GLY A 100 -5.13 -1.29 10.18
C GLY A 100 -6.18 -1.39 11.31
N SER A 101 -6.81 -0.29 11.71
CA SER A 101 -7.84 -0.26 12.77
C SER A 101 -9.15 0.39 12.33
N ALA A 102 -9.32 0.62 11.04
CA ALA A 102 -10.55 1.18 10.50
C ALA A 102 -11.72 0.22 10.70
N GLY A 103 -12.92 0.78 10.82
CA GLY A 103 -14.15 0.01 10.85
C GLY A 103 -15.37 0.92 10.76
N ILE A 104 -16.54 0.31 10.65
CA ILE A 104 -17.80 1.01 10.35
C ILE A 104 -18.33 1.78 11.58
N ARG A 105 -18.10 1.25 12.78
CA ARG A 105 -18.60 1.83 14.03
C ARG A 105 -17.61 2.84 14.60
N ASN A 106 -18.12 3.88 15.26
CA ASN A 106 -17.29 4.85 15.96
C ASN A 106 -16.43 4.22 17.07
N GLU A 107 -16.83 3.06 17.61
CA GLU A 107 -16.10 2.30 18.62
C GLU A 107 -14.87 1.56 18.08
N THR A 108 -14.84 1.27 16.79
CA THR A 108 -13.79 0.43 16.20
C THR A 108 -12.43 1.11 16.31
N GLY A 109 -11.41 0.33 16.65
CA GLY A 109 -10.03 0.83 16.73
C GLY A 109 -9.74 1.75 17.91
N ARG A 110 -10.71 2.15 18.74
CA ARG A 110 -10.49 3.05 19.90
C ARG A 110 -9.40 2.55 20.86
N HIS A 111 -9.25 1.23 21.01
CA HIS A 111 -8.22 0.63 21.86
C HIS A 111 -6.83 0.58 21.20
N LEU A 112 -6.77 0.73 19.88
CA LEU A 112 -5.55 0.62 19.08
C LEU A 112 -4.97 2.00 18.75
N VAL A 113 -5.80 3.04 18.72
CA VAL A 113 -5.38 4.41 18.42
C VAL A 113 -5.26 5.20 19.72
N ASN A 114 -4.09 5.83 19.97
CA ASN A 114 -3.94 6.76 21.09
C ASN A 114 -4.51 8.14 20.69
N LEU A 115 -5.85 8.22 20.63
CA LEU A 115 -6.61 9.37 20.11
C LEU A 115 -6.52 10.65 20.95
N LYS A 116 -5.70 10.72 22.00
CA LYS A 116 -5.66 11.93 22.85
C LYS A 116 -5.24 13.19 22.09
N ASN A 117 -4.61 13.09 20.91
CA ASN A 117 -4.07 14.24 20.18
C ASN A 117 -4.29 14.23 18.64
N TYR A 118 -5.13 13.37 18.07
CA TYR A 118 -5.25 13.28 16.60
C TYR A 118 -6.66 13.71 16.13
N HIS A 119 -6.77 14.96 15.70
CA HIS A 119 -7.87 15.44 14.87
C HIS A 119 -7.38 15.40 13.41
N LYS A 120 -8.10 14.67 12.55
CA LYS A 120 -7.96 14.81 11.10
C LYS A 120 -8.54 16.15 10.67
#